data_AF-A0A075I6Z9-F1
#
_entry.id   AF-A0A075I6Z9-F1
#
_cell.length_a   1.000
_cell.length_b   1.000
_cell.length_c   1.000
_cell.angle_alpha   90.00
_cell.angle_beta   90.00
_cell.angle_gamma   90.00
#
_symmetry.space_group_name_H-M   'P 1'
#
loop_
_entity.id
_entity.type
_entity.pdbx_description
1 polymer ?
#
loop_
_entity_poly.entity_id
_entity_poly.type
_entity_poly.pdbx_seq_one_letter_code
_entity_poly.pdbx_strand_id
1 'polypeptide(L)'
;MLTKTIDENSISCIPEDSDDLVSLRRIIKKGDKVVGETVRVIKQEKDFARPDKGERVKIRLVLEVEKISLDNVLDRIRVGGIIKESNNESVPHGSHHSFIIKIDQSFNLIKKKWNSIEKN
;
A
#
# COMPACT_ATOMS: atom_id res chain seq x y z
N MET A 1 3.25 16.13 6.45
CA MET A 1 3.59 14.68 6.40
C MET A 1 4.65 14.36 7.45
N LEU A 2 4.37 13.39 8.32
CA LEU A 2 5.37 12.82 9.21
C LEU A 2 6.15 11.72 8.49
N THR A 3 7.47 11.79 8.57
CA THR A 3 8.36 10.76 8.02
C THR A 3 9.31 10.23 9.09
N LYS A 4 9.62 8.94 9.02
CA LYS A 4 10.64 8.30 9.87
C LYS A 4 11.45 7.34 9.03
N THR A 5 12.75 7.60 8.93
CA THR A 5 13.70 6.67 8.31
C THR A 5 13.77 5.37 9.12
N ILE A 6 13.48 4.25 8.47
CA ILE A 6 13.58 2.90 9.07
C ILE A 6 14.97 2.33 8.79
N ASP A 7 15.40 2.40 7.53
CA ASP A 7 16.70 1.94 7.05
C ASP A 7 17.15 2.82 5.87
N GLU A 8 18.28 2.50 5.23
CA GLU A 8 18.87 3.29 4.14
C GLU A 8 17.88 3.56 2.98
N ASN A 9 16.97 2.62 2.75
CA ASN A 9 16.10 2.55 1.58
C ASN A 9 14.60 2.55 1.93
N SER A 10 14.24 2.65 3.20
CA SER A 10 12.87 2.55 3.69
C SER A 10 12.51 3.73 4.60
N ILE A 11 11.39 4.37 4.27
CA ILE A 11 10.84 5.48 5.05
C ILE A 11 9.39 5.14 5.41
N SER A 12 9.05 5.27 6.69
CA SER A 12 7.66 5.28 7.16
C SER A 12 7.07 6.66 6.94
N CYS A 13 5.89 6.73 6.33
CA CYS A 13 5.19 7.96 6.02
C CYS A 13 3.79 7.95 6.65
N ILE A 14 3.37 9.09 7.19
CA ILE A 14 2.00 9.36 7.62
C ILE A 14 1.60 10.70 6.96
N PRO A 15 0.74 10.68 5.92
CA PRO A 15 0.19 11.91 5.35
C PRO A 15 -0.82 12.52 6.34
N GLU A 16 -0.71 13.83 6.56
CA GLU A 16 -1.51 14.58 7.53
C GLU A 16 -2.59 15.43 6.85
N ASP A 17 -2.42 15.73 5.56
CA ASP A 17 -3.37 16.52 4.76
C ASP A 17 -3.40 16.10 3.27
N SER A 18 -4.23 16.78 2.48
CA SER A 18 -4.36 16.53 1.04
C SER A 18 -3.11 16.96 0.25
N ASP A 19 -2.36 17.96 0.70
CA ASP A 19 -1.14 18.42 0.05
C ASP A 19 -0.01 17.38 0.16
N ASP A 20 0.04 16.66 1.28
CA ASP A 20 0.89 15.49 1.47
C ASP A 20 0.54 14.38 0.47
N LEU A 21 -0.75 14.15 0.19
CA LEU A 21 -1.15 13.16 -0.82
C LEU A 21 -0.71 13.58 -2.23
N VAL A 22 -0.80 14.87 -2.55
CA VAL A 22 -0.29 15.40 -3.82
C VAL A 22 1.23 15.21 -3.92
N SER A 23 1.94 15.43 -2.82
CA SER A 23 3.39 15.24 -2.72
C SER A 23 3.78 13.76 -2.86
N LEU A 24 3.11 12.87 -2.13
CA LEU A 24 3.30 11.42 -2.21
C LEU A 24 3.03 10.88 -3.61
N ARG A 25 2.02 11.40 -4.32
CA ARG A 25 1.77 11.05 -5.73
C ARG A 25 2.96 11.37 -6.63
N ARG A 26 3.73 12.42 -6.32
CA ARG A 26 4.93 12.81 -7.06
C ARG A 26 6.14 11.97 -6.65
N ILE A 27 6.27 11.62 -5.38
CA ILE A 27 7.40 10.86 -4.80
C ILE A 27 7.34 9.38 -5.21
N ILE A 28 6.17 8.74 -5.10
CA ILE A 28 6.00 7.32 -5.41
C ILE A 28 6.10 7.13 -6.93
N LYS A 29 6.96 6.20 -7.36
CA LYS A 29 7.18 5.87 -8.77
C LYS A 29 6.92 4.39 -9.04
N LYS A 30 6.75 4.07 -10.32
CA LYS A 30 6.68 2.68 -10.80
C LYS A 30 7.98 1.96 -10.43
N GLY A 31 7.86 0.76 -9.87
CA GLY A 31 8.97 -0.07 -9.41
C GLY A 31 9.39 0.17 -7.96
N ASP A 32 8.86 1.19 -7.29
CA ASP A 32 8.97 1.32 -5.84
C ASP A 32 8.14 0.22 -5.15
N LYS A 33 8.41 -0.02 -3.85
CA LYS A 33 7.61 -0.94 -3.05
C LYS A 33 6.87 -0.17 -1.95
N VAL A 34 5.58 -0.44 -1.83
CA VAL A 34 4.73 0.08 -0.74
C VAL A 34 4.41 -1.07 0.20
N VAL A 35 4.63 -0.85 1.49
CA VAL A 35 4.30 -1.82 2.55
C VAL A 35 3.25 -1.21 3.45
N GLY A 36 2.19 -1.95 3.70
CA GLY A 36 1.17 -1.52 4.65
C GLY A 36 0.17 -2.61 4.98
N GLU A 37 -0.68 -2.31 5.94
CA GLU A 37 -1.77 -3.19 6.33
C GLU A 37 -3.02 -2.90 5.48
N THR A 38 -3.62 -3.95 4.95
CA THR A 38 -4.89 -3.87 4.23
C THR A 38 -5.84 -4.93 4.77
N VAL A 39 -7.14 -4.73 4.55
CA VAL A 39 -8.16 -5.72 4.88
C VAL A 39 -8.56 -6.42 3.58
N ARG A 40 -8.45 -7.75 3.54
CA ARG A 40 -8.93 -8.56 2.43
C ARG A 40 -10.02 -9.50 2.90
N VAL A 41 -11.04 -9.65 2.06
CA VAL A 41 -12.10 -10.64 2.27
C VAL A 41 -11.64 -11.95 1.67
N ILE A 42 -11.41 -12.97 2.51
CA ILE A 42 -11.08 -14.32 2.08
C ILE A 42 -12.39 -15.11 2.05
N LYS A 43 -12.77 -15.61 0.87
CA LYS A 43 -13.92 -16.51 0.72
C LYS A 43 -13.44 -17.93 1.06
N GLN A 44 -14.09 -18.61 1.99
CA GLN A 44 -13.88 -20.05 2.17
C GLN A 44 -14.67 -20.80 1.09
N GLU A 45 -13.99 -21.57 0.25
CA GLU A 45 -14.63 -22.59 -0.57
C GLU A 45 -14.96 -23.78 0.34
N LYS A 46 -16.21 -23.85 0.82
CA LYS A 46 -16.78 -25.07 1.37
C LYS A 46 -18.06 -25.36 0.60
N ASP A 47 -18.20 -26.60 0.12
CA ASP A 47 -19.27 -27.09 -0.76
C ASP A 47 -20.71 -26.88 -0.24
N PHE A 48 -20.88 -26.48 1.04
CA PHE A 48 -22.17 -26.27 1.68
C PHE A 48 -22.31 -24.92 2.44
N ALA A 49 -21.35 -24.00 2.30
CA ALA A 49 -21.40 -22.70 2.98
C ALA A 49 -22.13 -21.65 2.11
N ARG A 50 -23.03 -20.86 2.73
CA ARG A 50 -23.63 -19.70 2.06
C ARG A 50 -22.52 -18.78 1.52
N PRO A 51 -22.58 -18.35 0.25
CA PRO A 51 -21.49 -17.63 -0.45
C PRO A 51 -21.13 -16.24 0.11
N ASP A 52 -21.83 -15.76 1.13
CA ASP A 52 -21.89 -14.33 1.48
C ASP A 52 -21.04 -13.93 2.69
N LYS A 53 -20.41 -14.88 3.40
CA LYS A 53 -19.59 -14.58 4.58
C LYS A 53 -18.12 -14.93 4.36
N GLY A 54 -17.45 -14.13 3.52
CA GLY A 54 -16.00 -14.11 3.52
C GLY A 54 -15.47 -13.46 4.81
N GLU A 55 -14.40 -14.01 5.37
CA GLU A 55 -13.77 -13.49 6.57
C GLU A 55 -12.88 -12.29 6.22
N ARG A 56 -13.01 -11.19 6.98
CA ARG A 56 -12.17 -10.00 6.82
C ARG A 56 -10.89 -10.20 7.60
N VAL A 57 -9.81 -10.51 6.89
CA VAL A 57 -8.50 -10.71 7.50
C VAL A 57 -7.62 -9.50 7.23
N LYS A 58 -7.02 -8.97 8.29
CA LYS A 58 -5.96 -7.95 8.18
C LYS A 58 -4.69 -8.64 7.69
N ILE A 59 -4.17 -8.15 6.58
CA ILE A 59 -2.95 -8.66 5.96
C ILE A 59 -1.96 -7.52 5.81
N ARG A 60 -0.68 -7.82 6.01
CA ARG A 60 0.42 -6.92 5.67
C ARG A 60 1.04 -7.41 4.38
N LEU A 61 1.13 -6.53 3.39
CA LEU A 61 1.63 -6.87 2.07
C LEU A 61 2.71 -5.91 1.61
N VAL A 62 3.58 -6.40 0.74
CA VAL A 62 4.57 -5.63 -0.02
C VAL A 62 4.08 -5.58 -1.45
N LEU A 63 3.72 -4.39 -1.93
CA LEU A 63 3.23 -4.15 -3.28
C LEU A 63 4.31 -3.46 -4.12
N GLU A 64 4.70 -4.05 -5.25
CA GLU A 64 5.52 -3.36 -6.25
C GLU A 64 4.61 -2.50 -7.12
N VAL A 65 4.90 -1.21 -7.17
CA VAL A 65 4.04 -0.20 -7.79
C VAL A 65 4.07 -0.30 -9.31
N GLU A 66 2.91 -0.39 -9.94
CA GLU A 66 2.75 -0.33 -11.40
C GLU A 66 1.99 0.91 -11.86
N LYS A 67 0.95 1.30 -11.11
CA LYS A 67 0.06 2.43 -11.43
C LYS A 67 -0.28 3.21 -10.18
N ILE A 68 -0.36 4.52 -10.31
CA ILE A 68 -0.73 5.41 -9.20
C ILE A 68 -1.81 6.37 -9.70
N SER A 69 -2.89 6.47 -8.94
CA SER A 69 -4.00 7.41 -9.18
C SER A 69 -4.33 8.15 -7.89
N LEU A 70 -4.46 9.47 -7.99
CA LEU A 70 -4.88 10.34 -6.91
C LEU A 70 -6.36 10.66 -7.12
N ASP A 71 -7.14 10.52 -6.06
CA ASP A 71 -8.56 10.81 -6.01
C ASP A 71 -8.74 12.01 -5.09
N ASN A 72 -8.72 13.21 -5.67
CA ASN A 72 -8.77 14.49 -4.94
C ASN A 72 -10.09 14.70 -4.18
N VAL A 73 -11.16 13.99 -4.56
CA VAL A 73 -12.48 14.13 -3.94
C VAL A 73 -12.57 13.31 -2.65
N LEU A 74 -11.84 12.19 -2.60
CA LEU A 74 -11.90 11.23 -1.51
C LEU A 74 -10.60 11.18 -0.69
N ASP A 75 -9.74 12.19 -0.85
CA ASP A 75 -8.46 12.37 -0.16
C ASP A 75 -7.69 11.05 -0.01
N ARG A 76 -7.42 10.40 -1.15
CA ARG A 76 -6.72 9.13 -1.17
C ARG A 76 -5.89 8.93 -2.43
N ILE A 77 -4.81 8.17 -2.27
CA ILE A 77 -4.04 7.63 -3.39
C ILE A 77 -4.35 6.15 -3.51
N ARG A 78 -4.72 5.72 -4.71
CA ARG A 78 -4.76 4.30 -5.08
C ARG A 78 -3.47 3.94 -5.81
N VAL A 79 -2.74 3.02 -5.22
CA VAL A 79 -1.51 2.42 -5.74
C VAL A 79 -1.83 1.01 -6.22
N GLY A 80 -1.88 0.81 -7.53
CA GLY A 80 -2.04 -0.49 -8.17
C GLY A 80 -0.70 -1.13 -8.46
N GLY A 81 -0.61 -2.45 -8.28
CA GLY A 81 0.62 -3.18 -8.55
C GLY A 81 0.54 -4.66 -8.23
N ILE A 82 1.72 -5.29 -8.13
CA ILE A 82 1.87 -6.73 -7.92
C ILE A 82 2.29 -7.02 -6.49
N ILE A 83 1.62 -7.94 -5.82
CA ILE A 83 2.00 -8.40 -4.48
C ILE A 83 3.30 -9.21 -4.59
N LYS A 84 4.38 -8.74 -3.96
CA LYS A 84 5.65 -9.47 -3.86
C LYS A 84 5.70 -10.38 -2.65
N GLU A 85 5.22 -9.89 -1.52
CA GLU A 85 5.27 -10.59 -0.23
C GLU A 85 3.98 -10.31 0.55
N SER A 86 3.54 -11.27 1.34
CA SER A 86 2.39 -11.18 2.23
C SER A 86 2.66 -11.98 3.50
N ASN A 87 2.20 -11.50 4.65
CA ASN A 87 2.25 -12.25 5.91
C ASN A 87 1.15 -13.31 6.04
N ASN A 88 0.31 -13.47 5.02
CA ASN A 88 -0.81 -14.40 5.00
C ASN A 88 -0.71 -15.31 3.77
N GLU A 89 -0.68 -16.62 4.02
CA GLU A 89 -0.53 -17.69 3.00
C GLU A 89 -1.69 -17.74 2.01
N SER A 90 -2.87 -17.27 2.39
CA SER A 90 -4.05 -17.21 1.51
C SER A 90 -3.99 -16.07 0.48
N VAL A 91 -2.93 -15.26 0.50
CA VAL A 91 -2.72 -14.17 -0.47
C VAL A 91 -1.75 -14.65 -1.54
N PRO A 92 -2.22 -14.85 -2.79
CA PRO A 92 -1.35 -15.33 -3.85
C PRO A 92 -0.29 -14.28 -4.21
N HIS A 93 0.97 -14.66 -4.03
CA HIS A 93 2.12 -13.92 -4.54
C HIS A 93 2.01 -13.76 -6.06
N GLY A 94 2.38 -12.59 -6.58
CA GLY A 94 2.28 -12.27 -8.01
C GLY A 94 0.89 -11.83 -8.47
N SER A 95 -0.12 -11.78 -7.59
CA SER A 95 -1.44 -11.25 -7.95
C SER A 95 -1.47 -9.72 -7.96
N HIS A 96 -2.36 -9.15 -8.77
CA HIS A 96 -2.58 -7.71 -8.81
C HIS A 96 -3.41 -7.27 -7.60
N HIS A 97 -3.00 -6.16 -7.00
CA HIS A 97 -3.71 -5.55 -5.87
C HIS A 97 -3.68 -4.02 -5.95
N SER A 98 -4.64 -3.40 -5.27
CA SER A 98 -4.72 -1.95 -5.12
C SER A 98 -4.59 -1.59 -3.65
N PHE A 99 -3.45 -1.04 -3.28
CA PHE A 99 -3.23 -0.44 -1.97
C PHE A 99 -3.79 0.99 -1.94
N ILE A 100 -4.42 1.38 -0.83
CA ILE A 100 -5.01 2.71 -0.66
C ILE A 100 -4.24 3.43 0.44
N ILE A 101 -3.62 4.56 0.10
CA ILE A 101 -3.02 5.49 1.07
C ILE A 101 -4.07 6.55 1.38
N LYS A 102 -4.27 6.83 2.67
CA LYS A 102 -5.18 7.84 3.19
C LYS A 102 -4.46 8.70 4.23
N ILE A 103 -5.01 9.88 4.49
CA ILE A 103 -4.64 10.73 5.62
C ILE A 103 -4.72 9.92 6.93
N ASP A 104 -3.77 10.17 7.84
CA ASP A 104 -3.60 9.52 9.14
C ASP A 104 -3.33 8.00 9.09
N GLN A 105 -3.09 7.44 7.91
CA GLN A 105 -2.72 6.03 7.76
C GLN A 105 -1.24 5.88 7.43
N SER A 106 -0.53 5.17 8.31
CA SER A 106 0.89 4.89 8.10
C SER A 106 1.10 3.84 7.02
N PHE A 107 2.17 4.04 6.25
CA PHE A 107 2.69 3.05 5.31
C PHE A 107 4.20 3.22 5.18
N ASN A 108 4.89 2.18 4.74
CA ASN A 108 6.31 2.29 4.43
C ASN A 108 6.50 2.36 2.92
N LEU A 109 7.33 3.30 2.48
CA LEU A 109 7.81 3.41 1.12
C LEU A 109 9.25 2.90 1.07
N ILE A 110 9.50 1.96 0.17
CA ILE A 110 10.83 1.42 -0.07
C ILE A 110 11.23 1.75 -1.50
N LYS A 111 12.39 2.39 -1.66
CA LYS A 111 12.97 2.75 -2.95
C LYS A 111 14.34 2.12 -3.11
N LYS A 112 14.71 1.77 -4.35
CA LYS A 112 16.08 1.28 -4.66
C LYS A 112 17.14 2.35 -4.40
N LYS A 113 16.80 3.60 -4.66
CA LYS A 113 17.64 4.76 -4.40
C LYS A 113 16.73 5.93 -4.10
N TRP A 114 16.95 6.55 -2.95
CA TRP A 114 16.30 7.82 -2.62
C TRP A 114 17.12 8.97 -3.21
N ASN A 115 16.44 9.92 -3.84
CA ASN A 115 17.10 11.17 -4.19
C ASN A 115 17.26 12.02 -2.92
N SER A 116 18.37 12.76 -2.79
CA SER A 116 18.63 13.61 -1.60
C SER A 116 17.54 14.66 -1.36
N ILE A 117 16.77 15.01 -2.40
CA ILE A 117 15.63 15.94 -2.33
C ILE A 117 14.39 15.25 -1.72
N GLU A 118 14.27 13.93 -1.81
CA GLU A 118 13.12 13.16 -1.32
C GLU A 118 13.29 12.70 0.14
N LYS A 119 14.50 12.83 0.71
CA LYS A 119 14.83 12.48 2.10
C LYS A 119 14.73 13.65 3.09
N ASN A 120 14.57 14.88 2.60
CA ASN A 120 14.47 16.09 3.41
C ASN A 120 13.02 16.47 3.66
#